data_AF-A0A369LU99-F1
#
_entry.id   AF-A0A369LU99-F1
#
_cell.length_a   1.000
_cell.length_b   1.000
_cell.length_c   1.000
_cell.angle_alpha   90.00
_cell.angle_beta   90.00
_cell.angle_gamma   90.00
#
_symmetry.space_group_name_H-M   'P 1'
#
loop_
_entity.id
_entity.type
_entity.pdbx_description
1 polymer ?
#
loop_
_entity_poly.entity_id
_entity_poly.type
_entity_poly.pdbx_seq_one_letter_code
_entity_poly.pdbx_strand_id
1 'polypeptide(L)'
;MKILGMGMPELLIILGVILLIFGPKNLPKLGSALGSTVKNLRDGLGGDKKIQDSEDDAEIVESEEVEDDDVEGDEPKSTKKVRARKAA
;
A
#
# COMPACT_ATOMS: atom_id res chain seq x y z
N MET A 1 3.48 27.19 11.62
CA MET A 1 4.41 26.68 10.58
C MET A 1 3.70 26.72 9.25
N LYS A 2 4.38 27.19 8.19
CA LYS A 2 3.86 27.25 6.83
C LYS A 2 4.70 26.30 6.00
N ILE A 3 4.08 25.25 5.46
CA ILE A 3 4.73 24.26 4.59
C ILE A 3 4.11 24.49 3.21
N LEU A 4 4.94 24.75 2.20
CA LEU A 4 4.49 24.96 0.81
C LEU A 4 3.47 26.10 0.64
N GLY A 5 3.56 27.16 1.45
CA GLY A 5 2.65 28.32 1.38
C GLY A 5 1.28 28.09 2.03
N MET A 6 0.98 26.86 2.45
CA MET A 6 -0.23 26.50 3.19
C MET A 6 0.07 26.31 4.69
N GLY A 7 -0.92 26.61 5.52
CA GLY A 7 -0.88 26.32 6.95
C GLY A 7 -1.18 24.84 7.24
N MET A 8 -1.06 24.47 8.51
CA MET A 8 -1.47 23.16 9.00
C MET A 8 -2.96 22.86 8.73
N PRO A 9 -3.91 23.82 8.88
CA PRO A 9 -5.33 23.56 8.62
C PRO A 9 -5.62 23.15 7.18
N GLU A 10 -5.01 23.83 6.20
CA GLU A 10 -5.22 23.52 4.78
C GLU A 10 -4.65 22.14 4.41
N LEU A 11 -3.50 21.75 4.97
CA LEU A 11 -2.94 20.41 4.78
C LEU A 11 -3.83 19.32 5.37
N LEU A 12 -4.46 19.55 6.53
CA LEU A 12 -5.39 18.59 7.14
C LEU A 12 -6.65 18.40 6.30
N ILE A 13 -7.16 19.46 5.66
CA ILE A 13 -8.32 19.35 4.76
C ILE A 13 -7.97 18.47 3.56
N ILE A 14 -6.81 18.70 2.93
CA ILE A 14 -6.35 17.89 1.78
C ILE A 14 -6.15 16.43 2.20
N LEU A 15 -5.52 16.20 3.35
CA LEU A 15 -5.34 14.86 3.91
C LEU A 15 -6.70 14.18 4.16
N GLY A 16 -7.69 14.92 4.65
CA GLY A 16 -9.05 14.44 4.84
C GLY A 16 -9.72 13.97 3.54
N VAL A 17 -9.55 14.70 2.44
CA VAL A 17 -10.08 14.30 1.12
C VAL A 17 -9.39 13.03 0.61
N ILE A 18 -8.07 12.94 0.75
CA ILE A 18 -7.30 11.75 0.38
C ILE A 18 -7.77 10.55 1.21
N LEU A 19 -7.97 10.73 2.52
CA LEU A 19 -8.51 9.72 3.42
C LEU A 19 -9.94 9.31 3.08
N LEU A 20 -10.75 10.17 2.49
CA LEU A 20 -12.10 9.82 2.06
C LEU A 20 -12.08 8.90 0.84
N ILE A 21 -11.18 9.15 -0.10
CA ILE A 21 -11.04 8.34 -1.33
C ILE A 21 -10.33 7.01 -1.03
N PHE A 22 -9.21 7.06 -0.30
CA PHE A 22 -8.39 5.89 -0.03
C PHE A 22 -8.76 5.17 1.27
N GLY A 23 -9.37 5.83 2.23
CA GLY A 23 -9.62 5.29 3.57
C GLY A 23 -8.38 5.33 4.49
N PRO A 24 -8.57 5.49 5.82
CA PRO A 24 -7.46 5.50 6.78
C PRO A 24 -6.72 4.17 6.89
N LYS A 25 -7.40 3.05 6.60
CA LYS A 25 -6.82 1.70 6.63
C LYS A 25 -5.76 1.49 5.53
N ASN A 26 -5.81 2.25 4.44
CA ASN A 26 -4.86 2.12 3.34
C ASN A 26 -3.57 2.93 3.52
N LEU A 27 -3.57 3.97 4.38
CA LEU A 27 -2.35 4.71 4.73
C LEU A 27 -1.25 3.85 5.39
N PRO A 28 -1.51 3.05 6.44
CA PRO A 28 -0.48 2.22 7.05
C PRO A 28 0.02 1.15 6.07
N LYS A 29 -0.86 0.58 5.24
CA LYS A 29 -0.49 -0.41 4.22
C LYS A 29 0.47 0.18 3.17
N LEU A 30 0.16 1.36 2.64
CA LEU A 30 1.02 2.09 1.69
C LEU A 30 2.32 2.56 2.36
N GLY A 31 2.23 3.04 3.61
CA GLY A 31 3.37 3.48 4.41
C GLY A 31 4.37 2.37 4.70
N SER A 32 3.92 1.17 5.08
CA SER A 32 4.79 0.01 5.31
C SER A 32 5.46 -0.46 4.02
N ALA A 33 4.75 -0.45 2.89
CA ALA A 33 5.30 -0.82 1.59
C ALA A 33 6.37 0.19 1.10
N LEU A 34 6.10 1.50 1.18
CA LEU A 34 7.08 2.53 0.84
C LEU A 34 8.23 2.58 1.84
N GLY A 35 7.94 2.44 3.13
CA GLY A 35 8.90 2.48 4.22
C GLY A 35 9.92 1.36 4.12
N SER A 36 9.49 0.13 3.78
CA SER A 36 10.40 -0.98 3.50
C SER A 36 11.30 -0.70 2.28
N THR A 37 10.77 -0.10 1.20
CA THR A 37 11.57 0.28 0.03
C THR A 37 12.62 1.34 0.39
N VAL A 38 12.24 2.38 1.13
CA VAL A 38 13.14 3.44 1.58
C VAL A 38 14.18 2.91 2.57
N LYS A 39 13.80 1.98 3.46
CA LYS A 39 14.71 1.30 4.39
C LYS A 39 15.80 0.55 3.62
N ASN A 40 15.42 -0.32 2.68
CA ASN A 40 16.35 -1.05 1.84
C ASN A 40 17.26 -0.12 1.00
N LEU A 41 16.73 0.99 0.49
CA LEU A 41 17.52 1.99 -0.23
C LEU A 41 18.55 2.66 0.70
N ARG A 42 18.16 3.01 1.92
CA ARG A 42 19.06 3.64 2.90
C ARG A 42 20.15 2.69 3.35
N ASP A 43 19.80 1.42 3.58
CA ASP A 43 20.73 0.38 4.03
C ASP A 43 21.76 0.09 2.90
N GLY A 44 21.31 -0.03 1.65
CA GLY A 44 22.17 -0.18 0.47
C GLY A 44 23.09 1.02 0.18
N LEU A 45 22.73 2.23 0.62
CA LEU A 45 23.56 3.44 0.54
C LEU A 45 24.56 3.57 1.70
N GLY A 46 24.67 2.56 2.58
CA GLY A 46 25.62 2.54 3.70
C GLY A 46 25.09 3.15 5.00
N GLY A 47 23.76 3.24 5.16
CA GLY A 47 23.08 3.80 6.33
C GLY A 47 23.04 2.90 7.58
N ASP A 48 23.71 1.74 7.56
CA ASP A 48 23.52 0.63 8.50
C ASP A 48 24.13 0.76 9.90
N LYS A 49 24.60 1.93 10.32
CA LYS A 49 25.34 2.00 11.61
C LYS A 49 24.50 2.30 12.84
N LYS A 50 23.17 2.49 12.77
CA LYS A 50 22.42 2.94 13.98
C LYS A 50 20.88 2.87 13.97
N ILE A 51 20.22 1.83 13.46
CA ILE A 51 18.75 1.70 13.64
C ILE A 51 18.37 0.23 13.81
N GLN A 52 18.73 -0.35 14.96
CA GLN A 52 18.22 -1.65 15.40
C GLN A 52 17.63 -1.39 16.78
N ASP A 53 16.38 -0.95 16.80
CA ASP A 53 15.45 -0.98 17.94
C ASP A 53 14.18 -0.23 17.53
N SER A 54 13.21 -0.96 16.99
CA SER A 54 11.76 -0.67 17.02
C SER A 54 11.06 -1.81 16.27
N GLU A 55 11.19 -3.01 16.81
CA GLU A 55 10.21 -4.08 16.63
C GLU A 55 9.18 -3.87 17.74
N ASP A 56 8.05 -3.26 17.40
CA ASP A 56 6.83 -3.33 18.19
C ASP A 56 5.65 -3.44 17.24
N ASP A 57 5.27 -4.70 17.02
CA ASP A 57 3.91 -5.22 17.04
C ASP A 57 2.78 -4.30 16.52
N ALA A 58 2.32 -4.62 15.31
CA ALA A 58 0.99 -4.22 14.85
C ALA A 58 0.26 -5.48 14.35
N GLU A 59 -0.06 -6.40 15.27
CA GLU A 59 -1.17 -7.32 15.06
C GLU A 59 -2.46 -6.49 14.87
N ILE A 60 -2.96 -6.46 13.63
CA ILE A 60 -4.37 -6.11 13.35
C ILE A 60 -4.99 -7.40 12.82
N VAL A 61 -5.48 -8.21 13.75
CA VAL A 61 -6.39 -9.32 13.46
C VAL A 61 -7.83 -8.79 13.65
N GLU A 62 -8.64 -9.05 12.61
CA GLU A 62 -10.10 -9.00 12.55
C GLU A 62 -10.86 -7.67 12.67
N SER A 63 -11.44 -7.28 11.54
CA SER A 63 -12.89 -7.03 11.50
C SER A 63 -13.43 -7.71 10.25
N GLU A 64 -14.33 -8.66 10.46
CA GLU A 64 -15.06 -9.48 9.51
C GLU A 64 -15.79 -8.69 8.41
N GLU A 65 -16.02 -9.41 7.31
CA GLU A 65 -17.14 -9.38 6.36
C GLU A 65 -18.01 -8.12 6.27
N VAL A 66 -17.99 -7.52 5.08
CA VAL A 66 -19.23 -7.10 4.40
C VAL A 66 -19.13 -7.59 2.96
N GLU A 67 -19.87 -8.66 2.68
CA GLU A 67 -20.49 -8.87 1.38
C GLU A 67 -21.33 -7.63 1.06
N ASP A 68 -21.18 -7.10 -0.15
CA ASP A 68 -22.32 -6.61 -0.91
C ASP A 68 -21.97 -6.71 -2.40
N ASP A 69 -22.91 -7.34 -3.08
CA ASP A 69 -22.93 -7.88 -4.42
C ASP A 69 -22.91 -6.87 -5.58
N ASP A 70 -22.51 -7.41 -6.74
CA ASP A 70 -23.03 -7.14 -8.08
C ASP A 70 -23.09 -5.70 -8.63
N VAL A 71 -22.18 -5.40 -9.57
CA VAL A 71 -22.61 -5.11 -10.95
C VAL A 71 -21.75 -5.88 -11.95
N GLU A 72 -22.43 -6.78 -12.63
CA GLU A 72 -22.07 -7.64 -13.74
C GLU A 72 -21.80 -6.88 -15.05
N GLY A 73 -20.94 -7.46 -15.91
CA GLY A 73 -20.75 -7.13 -17.34
C GLY A 73 -19.41 -6.43 -17.63
N ASP A 74 -18.47 -6.95 -18.42
CA ASP A 74 -18.57 -7.89 -19.55
C ASP A 74 -17.14 -8.43 -19.81
N GLU A 75 -16.94 -9.75 -19.66
CA GLU A 75 -15.81 -10.43 -20.32
C GLU A 75 -16.16 -10.60 -21.81
N PRO A 76 -15.16 -10.60 -22.70
CA PRO A 76 -15.04 -11.84 -23.46
C PRO A 76 -13.63 -12.44 -23.47
N LYS A 77 -13.63 -13.72 -23.07
CA LYS A 77 -12.59 -14.74 -23.26
C LYS A 77 -12.32 -14.96 -24.75
N SER A 78 -11.05 -15.04 -25.13
CA SER A 78 -10.58 -15.86 -26.26
C SER A 78 -9.24 -16.48 -25.86
N THR A 79 -9.25 -17.68 -25.29
CA THR A 79 -9.13 -19.00 -25.93
C THR A 79 -7.75 -19.36 -26.51
N LYS A 80 -7.16 -20.38 -25.84
CA LYS A 80 -6.53 -21.58 -26.40
C LYS A 80 -5.11 -21.54 -27.01
N LYS A 81 -4.41 -22.62 -26.63
CA LYS A 81 -3.41 -23.41 -27.39
C LYS A 81 -2.00 -22.80 -27.36
N VAL A 82 -0.92 -23.51 -27.02
CA VAL A 82 -0.58 -24.91 -27.32
C VAL A 82 0.40 -25.45 -26.27
N ARG A 83 0.07 -26.61 -25.68
CA ARG A 83 1.06 -27.56 -25.16
C ARG A 83 1.94 -28.06 -26.31
N ALA A 84 3.26 -27.94 -26.20
CA ALA A 84 4.17 -28.84 -26.90
C ALA A 84 5.39 -29.14 -26.00
N ARG A 85 5.42 -30.32 -25.37
CA ARG A 85 6.41 -31.41 -25.57
C ARG A 85 7.80 -31.05 -25.02
N LYS A 86 8.26 -31.54 -23.86
CA LYS A 86 8.73 -32.92 -23.55
C LYS A 86 9.47 -33.62 -24.71
N ALA A 87 10.79 -33.76 -24.58
CA ALA A 87 11.64 -34.93 -24.84
C ALA A 87 13.10 -34.44 -24.80
N ALA A 88 13.90 -34.93 -23.86
CA ALA A 88 14.85 -36.04 -24.04
C ALA A 88 16.16 -35.57 -24.71
#